data_AF-A0A496CZ56-F1
#
_entry.id   AF-A0A496CZ56-F1
#
_cell.length_a   1.000
_cell.length_b   1.000
_cell.length_c   1.000
_cell.angle_alpha   90.00
_cell.angle_beta   90.00
_cell.angle_gamma   90.00
#
_symmetry.space_group_name_H-M   'P 1'
#
loop_
_entity.id
_entity.type
_entity.pdbx_description
1 polymer ?
#
loop_
_entity_poly.entity_id
_entity_poly.type
_entity_poly.pdbx_seq_one_letter_code
_entity_poly.pdbx_strand_id
1 'polypeptide(L)'
;MEDKLVTLAIHTFEKAQILKTILETEGIEVYIHNVNQIQPVVSAGVRVRIKESDLPHALRIIEDSKWLSEDTQEEVAAPQVKKILIPVDFSDYSIKACELGINYAYHAGAEVMIMHAYFSPYFPSAIPMGDTLAYQVNEEESVQNVLKRVQIDMENICTLINRKMQAGELPKVKYNYVLREGLPEEEILAYCKEYHPTLIVMGTRGKSQKDMDLIGSVTGEVIEVNKVPVLAIPENIRFNDFGEAKNIAFATSFNQRDLVAFDEFMDLVKGYDIHIHLFNISTSKDEWNEIRLTGVREYFLKQYPDANITHTVLADGDLLLAIEKFVRDEQIDMIALSTYRRNILARMFNPSIARKMLFHTDTPLLVMHA
;
A
#
# COMPACT_ATOMS: atom_id res chain seq x y z
N MET A 1 21.12 -22.23 35.21
CA MET A 1 20.55 -21.95 33.88
C MET A 1 20.98 -20.54 33.55
N GLU A 2 21.67 -20.33 32.44
CA GLU A 2 22.08 -18.98 32.03
C GLU A 2 20.83 -18.16 31.69
N ASP A 3 20.72 -16.97 32.28
CA ASP A 3 19.60 -16.05 32.06
C ASP A 3 19.60 -15.60 30.59
N LYS A 4 18.73 -16.21 29.79
CA LYS A 4 18.62 -15.93 28.36
C LYS A 4 18.01 -14.54 28.16
N LEU A 5 18.74 -13.66 27.48
CA LEU A 5 18.26 -12.32 27.15
C LEU A 5 17.40 -12.35 25.88
N VAL A 6 16.19 -11.78 25.94
CA VAL A 6 15.29 -11.59 24.80
C VAL A 6 15.28 -10.13 24.36
N THR A 7 14.92 -9.88 23.10
CA THR A 7 14.74 -8.50 22.61
C THR A 7 13.32 -8.07 22.91
N LEU A 8 13.17 -7.05 23.73
CA LEU A 8 11.88 -6.45 24.09
C LEU A 8 11.43 -5.47 23.00
N ALA A 9 12.34 -4.60 22.53
CA ALA A 9 12.05 -3.59 21.52
C ALA A 9 13.30 -3.13 20.76
N ILE A 10 13.11 -2.47 19.61
CA ILE A 10 14.17 -1.80 18.84
C ILE A 10 13.77 -0.33 18.66
N HIS A 11 14.54 0.59 19.23
CA HIS A 11 14.23 2.02 19.23
C HIS A 11 15.47 2.88 18.91
N THR A 12 15.29 4.19 18.74
CA THR A 12 16.41 5.15 18.78
C THR A 12 17.11 5.07 20.14
N PHE A 13 18.39 5.47 20.20
CA PHE A 13 19.16 5.41 21.45
C PHE A 13 18.49 6.20 22.59
N GLU A 14 17.94 7.38 22.29
CA GLU A 14 17.23 8.21 23.26
C GLU A 14 15.99 7.51 23.82
N LYS A 15 15.11 6.98 22.97
CA LYS A 15 13.91 6.23 23.41
C LYS A 15 14.28 4.96 24.17
N ALA A 16 15.37 4.28 23.77
CA ALA A 16 15.86 3.09 24.46
C ALA A 16 16.41 3.40 25.87
N GLN A 17 17.05 4.55 26.08
CA GLN A 17 17.50 4.98 27.42
C GLN A 17 16.32 5.26 28.34
N ILE A 18 15.26 5.88 27.83
CA ILE A 18 14.09 6.19 28.65
C ILE A 18 13.32 4.92 29.01
N LEU A 19 13.09 4.03 28.04
CA LEU A 19 12.48 2.72 28.30
C LEU A 19 13.31 1.90 29.30
N LYS A 20 14.65 1.98 29.21
CA LYS A 20 15.56 1.38 30.20
C LYS A 20 15.31 1.94 31.60
N THR A 21 15.24 3.26 31.78
CA THR A 21 15.00 3.87 33.10
C THR A 21 13.65 3.45 33.70
N ILE A 22 12.59 3.38 32.89
CA ILE A 22 11.26 2.98 33.35
C ILE A 22 11.29 1.53 33.86
N LEU A 23 11.81 0.61 33.06
CA LEU A 23 11.88 -0.80 33.41
C LEU A 23 12.80 -1.06 34.60
N GLU A 24 13.94 -0.36 34.71
CA GLU A 24 14.85 -0.48 35.85
C GLU A 24 14.24 0.06 37.15
N THR A 25 13.36 1.07 37.07
CA THR A 25 12.61 1.59 38.23
C THR A 25 11.63 0.55 38.79
N GLU A 26 11.09 -0.29 37.91
CA GLU A 26 10.22 -1.42 38.25
C GLU A 26 11.01 -2.72 38.53
N GLY A 27 12.33 -2.62 38.66
CA GLY A 27 13.22 -3.72 39.05
C GLY A 27 13.61 -4.69 37.92
N ILE A 28 13.37 -4.34 36.66
CA ILE A 28 13.74 -5.16 35.48
C ILE A 28 15.09 -4.69 34.93
N GLU A 29 16.05 -5.59 34.84
CA GLU A 29 17.39 -5.27 34.34
C GLU A 29 17.42 -5.21 32.80
N VAL A 30 17.96 -4.12 32.24
CA VAL A 30 17.89 -3.82 30.80
C VAL A 30 19.27 -3.62 30.18
N TYR A 31 19.51 -4.31 29.07
CA TYR A 31 20.74 -4.25 28.28
C TYR A 31 20.48 -3.66 26.89
N ILE A 32 21.11 -2.52 26.58
CA ILE A 32 21.02 -1.86 25.27
C ILE A 32 22.16 -2.36 24.37
N HIS A 33 21.82 -2.88 23.18
CA HIS A 33 22.79 -3.35 22.19
C HIS A 33 22.64 -2.62 20.85
N ASN A 34 23.73 -2.07 20.31
CA ASN A 34 23.74 -1.41 19.01
C ASN A 34 23.68 -2.43 17.85
N VAL A 35 22.92 -2.12 16.80
CA VAL A 35 22.71 -3.02 15.65
C VAL A 35 23.74 -2.79 14.53
N ASN A 36 24.48 -1.67 14.52
CA ASN A 36 25.50 -1.38 13.50
C ASN A 36 26.89 -1.10 14.13
N GLN A 37 27.88 -1.94 13.84
CA GLN A 37 29.30 -1.71 14.18
C GLN A 37 30.16 -1.28 12.98
N ILE A 38 29.59 -1.14 11.77
CA ILE A 38 30.41 -1.02 10.55
C ILE A 38 30.20 0.29 9.77
N GLN A 39 29.18 1.12 10.05
CA GLN A 39 29.07 2.47 9.46
C GLN A 39 28.17 3.43 10.27
N PRO A 40 28.54 4.71 10.44
CA PRO A 40 27.73 5.70 11.15
C PRO A 40 26.72 6.32 10.18
N VAL A 41 25.47 5.84 10.21
CA VAL A 41 24.30 6.55 9.69
C VAL A 41 23.42 6.91 10.90
N VAL A 42 22.92 8.14 10.95
CA VAL A 42 22.34 8.85 12.11
C VAL A 42 21.01 8.26 12.64
N SER A 43 20.68 7.01 12.30
CA SER A 43 19.44 6.34 12.71
C SER A 43 19.62 4.83 12.92
N ALA A 44 20.75 4.41 13.50
CA ALA A 44 20.94 3.03 13.92
C ALA A 44 20.06 2.70 15.15
N GLY A 45 19.00 1.92 14.96
CA GLY A 45 18.17 1.41 16.05
C GLY A 45 19.00 0.54 17.01
N VAL A 46 18.72 0.65 18.31
CA VAL A 46 19.35 -0.13 19.37
C VAL A 46 18.32 -1.08 19.97
N ARG A 47 18.77 -2.31 20.29
CA ARG A 47 17.92 -3.35 20.88
C ARG A 47 17.90 -3.19 22.39
N VAL A 48 16.70 -3.06 22.95
CA VAL A 48 16.45 -3.13 24.40
C VAL A 48 16.23 -4.60 24.74
N ARG A 49 17.12 -5.18 25.55
CA ARG A 49 17.07 -6.60 25.93
C ARG A 49 16.88 -6.76 27.43
N ILE A 50 16.07 -7.72 27.82
CA ILE A 50 15.77 -8.07 29.22
C ILE A 50 15.89 -9.59 29.39
N LYS A 51 15.90 -10.07 30.64
CA LYS A 51 15.83 -11.51 30.91
C LYS A 51 14.47 -12.05 30.46
N GLU A 52 14.46 -13.25 29.87
CA GLU A 52 13.22 -13.90 29.39
C GLU A 52 12.17 -14.07 30.50
N SER A 53 12.61 -14.26 31.75
CA SER A 53 11.75 -14.33 32.94
C SER A 53 10.94 -13.06 33.18
N ASP A 54 11.47 -11.91 32.79
CA ASP A 54 10.91 -10.60 33.12
C ASP A 54 9.98 -10.09 32.01
N LEU A 55 9.90 -10.81 30.89
CA LEU A 55 9.11 -10.43 29.73
C LEU A 55 7.62 -10.19 30.04
N PRO A 56 6.91 -11.04 30.79
CA PRO A 56 5.50 -10.79 31.11
C PRO A 56 5.30 -9.53 31.97
N HIS A 57 6.27 -9.20 32.84
CA HIS A 57 6.22 -8.02 33.69
C HIS A 57 6.51 -6.76 32.88
N ALA A 58 7.55 -6.80 32.04
CA ALA A 58 7.93 -5.69 31.17
C ALA A 58 6.79 -5.30 30.21
N LEU A 59 6.07 -6.28 29.65
CA LEU A 59 4.94 -6.01 28.75
C LEU A 59 3.79 -5.28 29.47
N ARG A 60 3.47 -5.65 30.72
CA ARG A 60 2.45 -4.94 31.52
C ARG A 60 2.84 -3.50 31.81
N ILE A 61 4.11 -3.27 32.17
CA ILE A 61 4.62 -1.91 32.41
C ILE A 61 4.49 -1.06 31.14
N ILE A 62 4.81 -1.61 29.97
CA ILE A 62 4.72 -0.92 28.67
C ILE A 62 3.26 -0.66 28.27
N GLU A 63 2.32 -1.55 28.63
CA GLU A 63 0.89 -1.34 28.39
C GLU A 63 0.29 -0.27 29.32
N ASP A 64 0.71 -0.24 30.58
CA ASP A 64 0.21 0.69 31.61
C ASP A 64 0.81 2.09 31.49
N SER A 65 2.08 2.18 31.10
CA SER A 65 2.72 3.44 30.77
C SER A 65 2.40 3.78 29.31
N LYS A 66 1.64 4.87 29.09
CA LYS A 66 1.25 5.44 27.78
C LYS A 66 2.44 5.90 26.91
N TRP A 67 3.53 5.14 26.88
CA TRP A 67 4.79 5.43 26.21
C TRP A 67 4.71 5.16 24.71
N LEU A 68 3.90 4.19 24.29
CA LEU A 68 3.67 3.86 22.88
C LEU A 68 2.80 4.90 22.15
N SER A 69 2.18 5.84 22.86
CA SER A 69 1.28 6.84 22.26
C SER A 69 1.93 8.18 21.90
N GLU A 70 3.25 8.32 22.02
CA GLU A 70 3.97 9.53 21.60
C GLU A 70 5.02 9.22 20.53
N ASP A 71 4.54 8.90 19.33
CA ASP A 71 5.18 9.39 18.10
C ASP A 71 4.34 10.56 17.62
N THR A 72 4.90 11.76 17.80
CA THR A 72 4.53 13.06 17.23
C THR A 72 3.11 13.11 16.64
N GLN A 73 2.12 13.29 17.50
CA GLN A 73 0.91 13.99 17.09
C GLN A 73 1.32 15.42 16.76
N GLU A 74 1.74 15.66 15.51
CA GLU A 74 1.16 16.81 14.84
C GLU A 74 -0.35 16.57 14.94
N GLU A 75 -1.06 17.44 15.66
CA GLU A 75 -2.51 17.47 15.66
C GLU A 75 -3.00 17.66 14.22
N VAL A 76 -3.13 16.56 13.47
CA VAL A 76 -3.88 16.56 12.24
C VAL A 76 -5.34 16.49 12.69
N ALA A 77 -5.90 17.67 12.91
CA ALA A 77 -7.32 17.86 13.07
C ALA A 77 -8.08 17.08 11.99
N ALA A 78 -9.00 16.20 12.38
CA ALA A 78 -10.00 15.69 11.46
C ALA A 78 -11.16 16.70 11.37
N PRO A 79 -11.70 17.03 10.17
CA PRO A 79 -11.37 16.47 8.87
C PRO A 79 -10.58 17.48 8.02
N GLN A 80 -9.31 17.20 7.76
CA GLN A 80 -8.79 17.51 6.42
C GLN A 80 -9.56 16.59 5.46
N VAL A 81 -10.20 17.17 4.44
CA VAL A 81 -10.94 16.41 3.43
C VAL A 81 -10.07 15.24 2.95
N LYS A 82 -10.59 14.00 2.96
CA LYS A 82 -9.85 12.82 2.50
C LYS A 82 -9.34 13.07 1.09
N LYS A 83 -8.16 12.56 0.76
CA LYS A 83 -7.47 12.85 -0.50
C LYS A 83 -7.12 11.56 -1.20
N ILE A 84 -7.49 11.44 -2.46
CA ILE A 84 -7.17 10.28 -3.29
C ILE A 84 -6.23 10.72 -4.39
N LEU A 85 -5.09 10.05 -4.49
CA LEU A 85 -4.14 10.26 -5.58
C LEU A 85 -4.38 9.22 -6.66
N ILE A 86 -4.52 9.65 -7.91
CA ILE A 86 -4.70 8.79 -9.08
C ILE A 86 -3.57 9.05 -10.07
N PRO A 87 -2.46 8.28 -10.02
CA PRO A 87 -1.44 8.31 -11.05
C PRO A 87 -1.98 7.78 -12.38
N VAL A 88 -1.72 8.51 -13.48
CA VAL A 88 -2.16 8.14 -14.83
C VAL A 88 -1.02 8.16 -15.82
N ASP A 89 -1.11 7.31 -16.84
CA ASP A 89 -0.14 7.19 -17.94
C ASP A 89 -0.81 7.23 -19.33
N PHE A 90 -2.09 7.66 -19.37
CA PHE A 90 -2.93 7.71 -20.56
C PHE A 90 -3.20 6.34 -21.21
N SER A 91 -3.10 5.25 -20.44
CA SER A 91 -3.56 3.92 -20.83
C SER A 91 -5.00 3.66 -20.39
N ASP A 92 -5.64 2.64 -20.98
CA ASP A 92 -6.98 2.21 -20.58
C ASP A 92 -7.03 1.76 -19.11
N TYR A 93 -5.92 1.23 -18.57
CA TYR A 93 -5.77 0.90 -17.15
C TYR A 93 -5.91 2.14 -16.27
N SER A 94 -5.23 3.24 -16.64
CA SER A 94 -5.28 4.49 -15.89
C SER A 94 -6.67 5.15 -15.95
N ILE A 95 -7.40 4.99 -17.05
CA ILE A 95 -8.77 5.50 -17.20
C ILE A 95 -9.71 4.72 -16.27
N LYS A 96 -9.61 3.38 -16.23
CA LYS A 96 -10.39 2.55 -15.28
C LYS A 96 -10.07 2.88 -13.83
N ALA A 97 -8.80 3.12 -13.51
CA ALA A 97 -8.39 3.59 -12.19
C ALA A 97 -9.00 4.95 -11.83
N CYS A 98 -9.08 5.89 -12.80
CA CYS A 98 -9.78 7.17 -12.59
C CYS A 98 -11.26 6.97 -12.27
N GLU A 99 -11.96 6.13 -13.03
CA GLU A 99 -13.39 5.90 -12.85
C GLU A 99 -13.71 5.32 -11.47
N LEU A 100 -13.00 4.24 -11.08
CA LEU A 100 -13.15 3.64 -9.76
C LEU A 100 -12.72 4.57 -8.63
N GLY A 101 -11.61 5.28 -8.81
CA GLY A 101 -11.11 6.23 -7.82
C GLY A 101 -12.08 7.39 -7.58
N ILE A 102 -12.75 7.88 -8.63
CA ILE A 102 -13.80 8.91 -8.53
C ILE A 102 -15.05 8.36 -7.84
N ASN A 103 -15.50 7.16 -8.18
CA ASN A 103 -16.63 6.51 -7.50
C ASN A 103 -16.35 6.35 -6.01
N TYR A 104 -15.18 5.79 -5.66
CA TYR A 104 -14.77 5.66 -4.27
C TYR A 104 -14.66 7.02 -3.57
N ALA A 105 -14.11 8.05 -4.23
CA ALA A 105 -13.98 9.39 -3.69
C ALA A 105 -15.33 10.02 -3.31
N TYR A 106 -16.35 9.82 -4.14
CA TYR A 106 -17.70 10.31 -3.88
C TYR A 106 -18.26 9.73 -2.58
N HIS A 107 -18.18 8.42 -2.40
CA HIS A 107 -18.65 7.73 -1.20
C HIS A 107 -17.83 8.08 0.04
N ALA A 108 -16.52 8.25 -0.12
CA ALA A 108 -15.61 8.60 0.96
C ALA A 108 -15.65 10.10 1.35
N GLY A 109 -16.36 10.94 0.59
CA GLY A 109 -16.34 12.40 0.78
C GLY A 109 -14.95 13.00 0.54
N ALA A 110 -14.21 12.44 -0.42
CA ALA A 110 -12.82 12.77 -0.70
C ALA A 110 -12.65 13.67 -1.93
N GLU A 111 -11.53 14.38 -2.00
CA GLU A 111 -11.06 15.07 -3.18
C GLU A 111 -10.09 14.19 -3.99
N VAL A 112 -10.09 14.35 -5.30
CA VAL A 112 -9.25 13.58 -6.22
C VAL A 112 -8.14 14.45 -6.78
N MET A 113 -6.91 13.94 -6.78
CA MET A 113 -5.79 14.50 -7.52
C MET A 113 -5.35 13.50 -8.59
N ILE A 114 -5.50 13.88 -9.85
CA ILE A 114 -4.98 13.11 -10.98
C ILE A 114 -3.54 13.55 -11.22
N MET A 115 -2.60 12.62 -11.26
CA MET A 115 -1.19 12.93 -11.41
C MET A 115 -0.60 12.24 -12.62
N HIS A 116 0.12 12.97 -13.46
CA HIS A 116 0.95 12.38 -14.50
C HIS A 116 2.41 12.82 -14.34
N ALA A 117 3.31 11.85 -14.34
CA ALA A 117 4.74 12.09 -14.38
C ALA A 117 5.24 11.93 -15.81
N TYR A 118 5.90 12.96 -16.35
CA TYR A 118 6.52 12.93 -17.66
C TYR A 118 8.03 13.05 -17.54
N PHE A 119 8.76 12.37 -18.41
CA PHE A 119 10.21 12.46 -18.48
C PHE A 119 10.61 13.43 -19.59
N SER A 120 11.41 14.43 -19.23
CA SER A 120 12.13 15.27 -20.18
C SER A 120 13.62 14.90 -20.10
N PRO A 121 14.23 14.37 -21.17
CA PRO A 121 15.65 14.06 -21.14
C PRO A 121 16.46 15.36 -21.00
N TYR A 122 16.96 15.62 -19.80
CA TYR A 122 17.91 16.70 -19.55
C TYR A 122 19.30 16.25 -20.02
N PHE A 123 19.76 16.77 -21.15
CA PHE A 123 21.15 16.63 -21.57
C PHE A 123 21.96 17.78 -20.96
N PRO A 124 22.96 17.52 -20.08
CA PRO A 124 23.80 18.58 -19.56
C PRO A 124 24.57 19.22 -20.72
N SER A 125 24.52 20.54 -20.80
CA SER A 125 25.20 21.40 -21.79
C SER A 125 26.75 21.38 -21.70
N ALA A 126 27.34 20.32 -21.16
CA ALA A 126 28.78 20.13 -20.97
C ALA A 126 29.46 19.38 -22.14
N ILE A 127 28.79 19.26 -23.30
CA ILE A 127 29.44 18.79 -24.54
C ILE A 127 30.15 20.01 -25.18
N PRO A 128 31.48 19.96 -25.41
CA PRO A 128 32.24 21.09 -25.91
C PRO A 128 31.67 21.68 -27.21
N MET A 129 31.49 23.00 -27.20
CA MET A 129 31.01 23.84 -28.30
C MET A 129 31.90 23.69 -29.54
N GLY A 130 31.41 22.94 -30.53
CA GLY A 130 31.97 22.91 -31.88
C GLY A 130 30.87 22.92 -32.94
N ASP A 131 29.82 22.11 -32.73
CA ASP A 131 28.77 21.85 -33.73
C ASP A 131 27.33 22.17 -33.25
N THR A 132 27.15 22.92 -32.15
CA THR A 132 25.92 22.93 -31.33
C THR A 132 24.78 23.88 -31.74
N LEU A 133 24.95 24.79 -32.70
CA LEU A 133 23.88 25.75 -33.05
C LEU A 133 22.66 25.11 -33.72
N ALA A 134 22.80 23.96 -34.38
CA ALA A 134 21.68 23.23 -34.99
C ALA A 134 20.98 22.25 -34.02
N TYR A 135 21.64 21.86 -32.92
CA TYR A 135 21.10 20.93 -31.93
C TYR A 135 20.28 21.66 -30.84
N GLN A 136 20.71 22.83 -30.38
CA GLN A 136 20.02 23.57 -29.32
C GLN A 136 18.62 24.07 -29.71
N VAL A 137 18.39 24.40 -30.99
CA VAL A 137 17.07 24.86 -31.47
C VAL A 137 16.06 23.70 -31.58
N ASN A 138 16.54 22.49 -31.88
CA ASN A 138 15.67 21.29 -31.97
C ASN A 138 15.28 20.74 -30.59
N GLU A 139 16.08 20.97 -29.55
CA GLU A 139 15.88 20.39 -28.21
C GLU A 139 14.84 21.14 -27.38
N GLU A 140 14.87 22.47 -27.33
CA GLU A 140 13.82 23.26 -26.65
C GLU A 140 12.45 23.06 -27.30
N GLU A 141 12.42 22.96 -28.64
CA GLU A 141 11.22 22.63 -29.39
C GLU A 141 10.73 21.21 -29.05
N SER A 142 11.65 20.25 -28.86
CA SER A 142 11.30 18.87 -28.48
C SER A 142 10.68 18.75 -27.08
N VAL A 143 11.20 19.47 -26.08
CA VAL A 143 10.67 19.47 -24.70
C VAL A 143 9.33 20.18 -24.63
N GLN A 144 9.20 21.34 -25.29
CA GLN A 144 7.92 22.06 -25.40
C GLN A 144 6.87 21.20 -26.11
N ASN A 145 7.26 20.39 -27.08
CA ASN A 145 6.34 19.48 -27.77
C ASN A 145 5.89 18.30 -26.89
N VAL A 146 6.76 17.76 -26.03
CA VAL A 146 6.39 16.72 -25.04
C VAL A 146 5.38 17.29 -24.04
N LEU A 147 5.68 18.46 -23.46
CA LEU A 147 4.80 19.13 -22.50
C LEU A 147 3.41 19.44 -23.09
N LYS A 148 3.37 20.03 -24.29
CA LYS A 148 2.10 20.31 -24.99
C LYS A 148 1.30 19.04 -25.21
N ARG A 149 1.96 17.95 -25.62
CA ARG A 149 1.28 16.66 -25.84
C ARG A 149 0.71 16.10 -24.54
N VAL A 150 1.48 16.13 -23.46
CA VAL A 150 1.04 15.68 -22.13
C VAL A 150 -0.15 16.53 -21.63
N GLN A 151 -0.12 17.84 -21.86
CA GLN A 151 -1.24 18.74 -21.54
C GLN A 151 -2.50 18.36 -22.31
N ILE A 152 -2.39 18.14 -23.63
CA ILE A 152 -3.51 17.70 -24.47
C ILE A 152 -4.06 16.36 -23.99
N ASP A 153 -3.19 15.38 -23.71
CA ASP A 153 -3.62 14.05 -23.25
C ASP A 153 -4.31 14.12 -21.87
N MET A 154 -3.86 15.01 -20.98
CA MET A 154 -4.50 15.28 -19.69
C MET A 154 -5.85 16.00 -19.85
N GLU A 155 -5.94 17.00 -20.74
CA GLU A 155 -7.19 17.68 -21.08
C GLU A 155 -8.22 16.69 -21.65
N ASN A 156 -7.78 15.71 -22.44
CA ASN A 156 -8.64 14.65 -22.97
C ASN A 156 -9.21 13.78 -21.85
N ILE A 157 -8.39 13.36 -20.86
CA ILE A 157 -8.87 12.65 -19.67
C ILE A 157 -9.88 13.50 -18.90
N CYS A 158 -9.57 14.77 -18.65
CA CYS A 158 -10.47 15.68 -17.94
C CYS A 158 -11.80 15.86 -18.67
N THR A 159 -11.76 16.00 -20.00
CA THR A 159 -12.95 16.12 -20.84
C THR A 159 -13.80 14.85 -20.78
N LEU A 160 -13.17 13.67 -20.85
CA LEU A 160 -13.85 12.39 -20.71
C LEU A 160 -14.54 12.26 -19.35
N ILE A 161 -13.83 12.56 -18.26
CA ILE A 161 -14.37 12.51 -16.89
C ILE A 161 -15.56 13.47 -16.76
N ASN A 162 -15.42 14.71 -17.21
CA ASN A 162 -16.49 15.71 -17.15
C ASN A 162 -17.71 15.28 -17.97
N ARG A 163 -17.51 14.68 -19.15
CA ARG A 163 -18.60 14.15 -19.97
C ARG A 163 -19.34 13.03 -19.24
N LYS A 164 -18.61 12.09 -18.63
CA LYS A 164 -19.19 11.00 -17.83
C LYS A 164 -19.96 11.52 -16.62
N MET A 165 -19.43 12.54 -15.94
CA MET A 165 -20.14 13.19 -14.82
C MET A 165 -21.42 13.91 -15.27
N GLN A 166 -21.43 14.53 -16.45
CA GLN A 166 -22.62 15.19 -17.01
C GLN A 166 -23.67 14.17 -17.47
N ALA A 167 -23.24 13.04 -18.03
CA ALA A 167 -24.11 11.95 -18.44
C ALA A 167 -24.69 11.15 -17.26
N GLY A 168 -24.17 11.35 -16.04
CA GLY A 168 -24.56 10.59 -14.85
C GLY A 168 -23.90 9.20 -14.76
N GLU A 169 -22.89 8.94 -15.59
CA GLU A 169 -22.08 7.71 -15.54
C GLU A 169 -21.04 7.74 -14.41
N LEU A 170 -20.63 8.94 -13.97
CA LEU A 170 -19.76 9.15 -12.81
C LEU A 170 -20.40 10.15 -11.85
N PRO A 171 -20.19 10.00 -10.53
CA PRO A 171 -20.65 10.96 -9.55
C PRO A 171 -19.85 12.26 -9.62
N LYS A 172 -20.45 13.36 -9.15
CA LYS A 172 -19.78 14.66 -9.09
C LYS A 172 -18.83 14.71 -7.89
N VAL A 173 -17.54 14.80 -8.18
CA VAL A 173 -16.47 14.91 -7.18
C VAL A 173 -15.57 16.08 -7.54
N LYS A 174 -15.05 16.78 -6.53
CA LYS A 174 -14.00 17.79 -6.74
C LYS A 174 -12.71 17.07 -7.08
N TYR A 175 -12.22 17.29 -8.30
CA TYR A 175 -10.94 16.78 -8.75
C TYR A 175 -10.07 17.89 -9.33
N ASN A 176 -8.76 17.70 -9.26
CA ASN A 176 -7.76 18.52 -9.96
C ASN A 176 -6.70 17.61 -10.59
N TYR A 177 -5.80 18.17 -11.40
CA TYR A 177 -4.67 17.44 -11.93
C TYR A 177 -3.34 18.16 -11.71
N VAL A 178 -2.25 17.38 -11.71
CA VAL A 178 -0.87 17.88 -11.65
C VAL A 178 0.00 17.13 -12.64
N LEU A 179 0.91 17.86 -13.29
CA LEU A 179 1.96 17.31 -14.14
C LEU A 179 3.29 17.47 -13.40
N ARG A 180 4.07 16.40 -13.30
CA ARG A 180 5.37 16.39 -12.63
C ARG A 180 6.44 15.91 -13.59
N GLU A 181 7.60 16.55 -13.56
CA GLU A 181 8.75 16.15 -14.36
C GLU A 181 9.61 15.17 -13.55
N GLY A 182 9.87 13.98 -14.10
CA GLY A 182 10.70 12.98 -13.44
C GLY A 182 10.33 11.55 -13.77
N LEU A 183 10.91 10.60 -13.04
CA LEU A 183 10.53 9.20 -13.12
C LEU A 183 9.19 8.98 -12.40
N PRO A 184 8.24 8.23 -12.99
CA PRO A 184 6.90 8.08 -12.41
C PRO A 184 6.87 7.59 -10.97
N GLU A 185 7.60 6.52 -10.67
CA GLU A 185 7.70 5.95 -9.34
C GLU A 185 8.24 6.96 -8.31
N GLU A 186 9.29 7.71 -8.65
CA GLU A 186 9.91 8.70 -7.77
C GLU A 186 8.97 9.88 -7.53
N GLU A 187 8.35 10.41 -8.59
CA GLU A 187 7.44 11.54 -8.48
C GLU A 187 6.15 11.17 -7.74
N ILE A 188 5.59 9.98 -7.95
CA ILE A 188 4.42 9.52 -7.18
C ILE A 188 4.77 9.46 -5.69
N LEU A 189 5.91 8.87 -5.33
CA LEU A 189 6.35 8.77 -3.94
C LEU A 189 6.65 10.14 -3.32
N ALA A 190 7.27 11.05 -4.08
CA ALA A 190 7.54 12.42 -3.65
C ALA A 190 6.23 13.18 -3.43
N TYR A 191 5.31 13.11 -4.40
CA TYR A 191 4.04 13.81 -4.34
C TYR A 191 3.12 13.27 -3.23
N CYS A 192 3.22 11.98 -2.88
CA CYS A 192 2.53 11.45 -1.70
C CYS A 192 2.95 12.15 -0.39
N LYS A 193 4.23 12.55 -0.28
CA LYS A 193 4.74 13.30 0.88
C LYS A 193 4.30 14.77 0.87
N GLU A 194 3.98 15.33 -0.30
CA GLU A 194 3.51 16.71 -0.45
C GLU A 194 1.98 16.80 -0.26
N TYR A 195 1.24 15.87 -0.88
CA TYR A 195 -0.22 15.92 -0.96
C TYR A 195 -0.90 15.22 0.23
N HIS A 196 -0.24 14.25 0.86
CA HIS A 196 -0.76 13.38 1.91
C HIS A 196 -2.08 12.69 1.54
N PRO A 197 -2.10 11.87 0.47
CA PRO A 197 -3.29 11.09 0.14
C PRO A 197 -3.54 10.01 1.20
N THR A 198 -4.82 9.68 1.41
CA THR A 198 -5.25 8.56 2.25
C THR A 198 -5.40 7.26 1.45
N LEU A 199 -5.40 7.35 0.11
CA LEU A 199 -5.45 6.20 -0.80
C LEU A 199 -4.81 6.58 -2.14
N ILE A 200 -4.02 5.67 -2.70
CA ILE A 200 -3.56 5.73 -4.09
C ILE A 200 -4.40 4.75 -4.91
N VAL A 201 -5.00 5.20 -6.01
CA VAL A 201 -5.71 4.33 -6.96
C VAL A 201 -4.97 4.38 -8.29
N MET A 202 -4.44 3.26 -8.75
CA MET A 202 -3.64 3.23 -9.98
C MET A 202 -3.87 1.95 -10.77
N GLY A 203 -3.54 1.97 -12.06
CA GLY A 203 -3.56 0.76 -12.88
C GLY A 203 -2.53 -0.27 -12.39
N THR A 204 -2.81 -1.56 -12.57
CA THR A 204 -1.80 -2.62 -12.38
C THR A 204 -0.70 -2.56 -13.44
N ARG A 205 -0.95 -1.88 -14.57
CA ARG A 205 -0.05 -1.73 -15.71
C ARG A 205 -0.19 -0.38 -16.37
N GLY A 206 0.79 -0.10 -17.24
CA GLY A 206 0.76 1.03 -18.15
C GLY A 206 0.78 0.65 -19.63
N LYS A 207 0.76 1.69 -20.47
CA LYS A 207 0.60 1.67 -21.94
C LYS A 207 1.61 0.79 -22.68
N SER A 208 2.80 0.58 -22.12
CA SER A 208 3.92 -0.13 -22.76
C SER A 208 3.95 -1.64 -22.48
N GLN A 209 3.09 -2.16 -21.60
CA GLN A 209 3.18 -3.54 -21.13
C GLN A 209 2.00 -4.39 -21.61
N LYS A 210 2.29 -5.38 -22.47
CA LYS A 210 1.31 -6.31 -23.07
C LYS A 210 1.37 -7.75 -22.55
N ASP A 211 2.37 -8.08 -21.73
CA ASP A 211 2.47 -9.41 -21.13
C ASP A 211 1.40 -9.54 -20.04
N MET A 212 0.48 -10.49 -20.23
CA MET A 212 -0.78 -10.58 -19.48
C MET A 212 -0.61 -11.00 -18.02
N ASP A 213 0.58 -11.38 -17.56
CA ASP A 213 0.73 -12.15 -16.31
C ASP A 213 1.39 -11.40 -15.12
N LEU A 214 1.77 -10.13 -15.27
CA LEU A 214 2.58 -9.37 -14.28
C LEU A 214 2.06 -7.96 -13.93
N ILE A 215 2.26 -7.51 -12.68
CA ILE A 215 2.12 -6.09 -12.31
C ILE A 215 3.29 -5.28 -12.88
N GLY A 216 3.01 -4.06 -13.34
CA GLY A 216 3.99 -3.15 -13.90
C GLY A 216 4.99 -2.61 -12.88
N SER A 217 6.19 -2.25 -13.36
CA SER A 217 7.31 -1.83 -12.50
C SER A 217 6.99 -0.61 -11.64
N VAL A 218 6.28 0.38 -12.20
CA VAL A 218 5.88 1.59 -11.47
C VAL A 218 4.93 1.23 -10.31
N THR A 219 3.90 0.43 -10.59
CA THR A 219 2.93 -0.02 -9.56
C THR A 219 3.62 -0.88 -8.50
N GLY A 220 4.52 -1.78 -8.89
CA GLY A 220 5.31 -2.59 -7.97
C GLY A 220 6.16 -1.74 -7.03
N GLU A 221 6.90 -0.76 -7.56
CA GLU A 221 7.76 0.15 -6.78
C GLU A 221 6.93 1.00 -5.81
N VAL A 222 5.80 1.56 -6.26
CA VAL A 222 4.90 2.35 -5.40
C VAL A 222 4.31 1.49 -4.29
N ILE A 223 3.96 0.23 -4.56
CA ILE A 223 3.50 -0.71 -3.54
C ILE A 223 4.64 -1.04 -2.56
N GLU A 224 5.87 -1.20 -3.02
CA GLU A 224 6.99 -1.61 -2.15
C GLU A 224 7.48 -0.48 -1.22
N VAL A 225 7.51 0.76 -1.71
CA VAL A 225 8.23 1.86 -1.04
C VAL A 225 7.32 2.81 -0.26
N ASN A 226 6.07 3.00 -0.70
CA ASN A 226 5.19 4.00 -0.09
C ASN A 226 4.59 3.54 1.26
N LYS A 227 3.82 4.40 1.95
CA LYS A 227 3.17 4.10 3.25
C LYS A 227 1.64 4.26 3.23
N VAL A 228 1.08 4.66 2.10
CA VAL A 228 -0.34 4.90 1.86
C VAL A 228 -0.91 3.64 1.17
N PRO A 229 -2.10 3.18 1.54
CA PRO A 229 -2.76 2.08 0.85
C PRO A 229 -2.82 2.30 -0.67
N VAL A 230 -2.56 1.24 -1.42
CA VAL A 230 -2.58 1.25 -2.89
C VAL A 230 -3.65 0.29 -3.40
N LEU A 231 -4.65 0.83 -4.10
CA LEU A 231 -5.63 0.07 -4.85
C LEU A 231 -5.17 -0.04 -6.32
N ALA A 232 -4.67 -1.22 -6.69
CA ALA A 232 -4.21 -1.53 -8.04
C ALA A 232 -5.35 -2.16 -8.87
N ILE A 233 -5.72 -1.48 -9.96
CA ILE A 233 -6.87 -1.79 -10.82
C ILE A 233 -6.40 -2.51 -12.11
N PRO A 234 -6.89 -3.73 -12.39
CA PRO A 234 -6.58 -4.44 -13.61
C PRO A 234 -7.42 -3.96 -14.80
N GLU A 235 -7.03 -4.40 -16.00
CA GLU A 235 -7.76 -4.05 -17.23
C GLU A 235 -9.18 -4.61 -17.18
N ASN A 236 -9.35 -5.93 -16.99
CA ASN A 236 -10.66 -6.56 -17.12
C ASN A 236 -11.36 -6.68 -15.75
N ILE A 237 -11.33 -5.60 -14.97
CA ILE A 237 -12.14 -5.52 -13.76
C ILE A 237 -13.62 -5.72 -14.11
N ARG A 238 -14.32 -6.48 -13.25
CA ARG A 238 -15.72 -6.90 -13.48
C ARG A 238 -16.77 -5.89 -13.02
N PHE A 239 -16.33 -4.82 -12.37
CA PHE A 239 -17.19 -3.79 -11.78
C PHE A 239 -16.61 -2.41 -12.02
N ASN A 240 -17.47 -1.39 -12.02
CA ASN A 240 -17.07 0.00 -12.23
C ASN A 240 -17.25 0.88 -10.98
N ASP A 241 -17.93 0.35 -9.96
CA ASP A 241 -18.14 1.01 -8.67
C ASP A 241 -17.60 0.10 -7.55
N PHE A 242 -16.87 0.68 -6.59
CA PHE A 242 -16.37 -0.04 -5.43
C PHE A 242 -17.51 -0.69 -4.62
N GLY A 243 -18.71 -0.11 -4.60
CA GLY A 243 -19.87 -0.67 -3.90
C GLY A 243 -20.45 -1.95 -4.53
N GLU A 244 -20.04 -2.28 -5.76
CA GLU A 244 -20.36 -3.54 -6.43
C GLU A 244 -19.47 -4.70 -5.97
N ALA A 245 -18.31 -4.41 -5.35
CA ALA A 245 -17.45 -5.43 -4.77
C ALA A 245 -18.13 -6.00 -3.51
N LYS A 246 -18.66 -7.23 -3.59
CA LYS A 246 -19.40 -7.87 -2.50
C LYS A 246 -18.53 -8.81 -1.69
N ASN A 247 -17.55 -9.46 -2.30
CA ASN A 247 -16.66 -10.39 -1.63
C ASN A 247 -15.22 -9.86 -1.67
N ILE A 248 -14.68 -9.49 -0.51
CA ILE A 248 -13.29 -9.05 -0.39
C ILE A 248 -12.50 -10.05 0.44
N ALA A 249 -11.44 -10.60 -0.16
CA ALA A 249 -10.53 -11.50 0.53
C ALA A 249 -9.47 -10.68 1.27
N PHE A 250 -9.29 -10.89 2.58
CA PHE A 250 -8.25 -10.24 3.36
C PHE A 250 -7.20 -11.26 3.82
N ALA A 251 -5.94 -11.07 3.41
CA ALA A 251 -4.84 -11.97 3.72
C ALA A 251 -4.26 -11.69 5.11
N THR A 252 -4.26 -12.66 6.02
CA THR A 252 -3.68 -12.53 7.37
C THR A 252 -2.61 -13.58 7.67
N SER A 253 -1.64 -13.22 8.52
CA SER A 253 -0.54 -14.04 9.07
C SER A 253 -0.62 -14.19 10.59
N PHE A 254 -1.72 -13.73 11.22
CA PHE A 254 -1.89 -13.72 12.67
C PHE A 254 -0.88 -12.85 13.43
N ASN A 255 -0.35 -11.80 12.80
CA ASN A 255 0.57 -10.88 13.45
C ASN A 255 -0.14 -9.56 13.84
N GLN A 256 0.46 -8.79 14.75
CA GLN A 256 -0.13 -7.53 15.22
C GLN A 256 -0.30 -6.49 14.10
N ARG A 257 0.56 -6.51 13.08
CA ARG A 257 0.46 -5.58 11.94
C ARG A 257 -0.75 -5.87 11.07
N ASP A 258 -1.14 -7.14 10.95
CA ASP A 258 -2.38 -7.52 10.27
C ASP A 258 -3.61 -6.95 10.98
N LEU A 259 -3.56 -6.73 12.30
CA LEU A 259 -4.65 -6.07 13.04
C LEU A 259 -4.75 -4.59 12.69
N VAL A 260 -3.60 -3.89 12.60
CA VAL A 260 -3.56 -2.48 12.19
C VAL A 260 -3.98 -2.33 10.73
N ALA A 261 -3.49 -3.21 9.85
CA ALA A 261 -3.89 -3.24 8.44
C ALA A 261 -5.38 -3.56 8.26
N PHE A 262 -5.95 -4.39 9.14
CA PHE A 262 -7.38 -4.67 9.12
C PHE A 262 -8.21 -3.48 9.57
N ASP A 263 -7.77 -2.73 10.58
CA ASP A 263 -8.46 -1.50 11.02
C ASP A 263 -8.46 -0.44 9.91
N GLU A 264 -7.30 -0.20 9.28
CA GLU A 264 -7.20 0.69 8.12
C GLU A 264 -8.04 0.20 6.94
N PHE A 265 -8.09 -1.12 6.70
CA PHE A 265 -8.96 -1.72 5.69
C PHE A 265 -10.43 -1.47 5.98
N MET A 266 -10.87 -1.66 7.24
CA MET A 266 -12.23 -1.40 7.66
C MET A 266 -12.62 0.06 7.47
N ASP A 267 -11.71 1.00 7.67
CA ASP A 267 -11.94 2.43 7.40
C ASP A 267 -12.12 2.76 5.91
N LEU A 268 -11.51 1.98 5.01
CA LEU A 268 -11.70 2.10 3.55
C LEU A 268 -13.04 1.49 3.11
N VAL A 269 -13.42 0.35 3.69
CA VAL A 269 -14.63 -0.38 3.28
C VAL A 269 -15.89 -0.01 4.07
N LYS A 270 -15.76 0.89 5.05
CA LYS A 270 -16.88 1.34 5.87
C LYS A 270 -18.01 1.95 5.03
N GLY A 271 -19.23 1.50 5.27
CA GLY A 271 -20.43 1.98 4.59
C GLY A 271 -20.79 1.20 3.33
N TYR A 272 -19.95 0.24 2.92
CA TYR A 272 -20.28 -0.71 1.87
C TYR A 272 -20.76 -2.04 2.49
N ASP A 273 -21.74 -2.67 1.82
CA ASP A 273 -22.22 -4.00 2.17
C ASP A 273 -21.28 -5.05 1.55
N ILE A 274 -20.29 -5.47 2.35
CA ILE A 274 -19.19 -6.34 1.95
C ILE A 274 -19.13 -7.56 2.88
N HIS A 275 -18.94 -8.73 2.26
CA HIS A 275 -18.54 -9.95 2.93
C HIS A 275 -17.01 -10.08 2.88
N ILE A 276 -16.40 -10.11 4.06
CA ILE A 276 -14.96 -10.19 4.24
C ILE A 276 -14.55 -11.65 4.43
N HIS A 277 -13.73 -12.16 3.52
CA HIS A 277 -13.17 -13.50 3.59
C HIS A 277 -11.75 -13.44 4.11
N LEU A 278 -11.55 -13.69 5.40
CA LEU A 278 -10.21 -13.81 5.96
C LEU A 278 -9.55 -15.08 5.42
N PHE A 279 -8.32 -14.98 4.91
CA PHE A 279 -7.59 -16.17 4.50
C PHE A 279 -6.16 -16.18 4.99
N ASN A 280 -5.70 -17.38 5.31
CA ASN A 280 -4.32 -17.67 5.65
C ASN A 280 -3.83 -18.83 4.78
N ILE A 281 -2.56 -18.78 4.41
CA ILE A 281 -1.88 -19.85 3.70
C ILE A 281 -1.21 -20.71 4.76
N SER A 282 -1.70 -21.93 4.91
CA SER A 282 -1.15 -22.91 5.85
C SER A 282 0.30 -23.19 5.47
N THR A 283 1.26 -23.01 6.39
CA THR A 283 2.67 -23.44 6.22
C THR A 283 3.04 -24.60 7.16
N SER A 284 2.07 -25.08 7.94
CA SER A 284 2.18 -26.18 8.90
C SER A 284 0.79 -26.66 9.33
N LYS A 285 0.68 -27.89 9.87
CA LYS A 285 -0.55 -28.63 10.22
C LYS A 285 -1.83 -27.78 10.36
N ASP A 286 -2.80 -28.06 9.47
CA ASP A 286 -4.02 -27.28 9.24
C ASP A 286 -4.87 -26.99 10.49
N GLU A 287 -4.92 -27.91 11.46
CA GLU A 287 -5.73 -27.75 12.68
C GLU A 287 -5.36 -26.50 13.51
N TRP A 288 -4.07 -26.13 13.58
CA TRP A 288 -3.65 -24.96 14.35
C TRP A 288 -3.96 -23.63 13.63
N ASN A 289 -3.98 -23.63 12.30
CA ASN A 289 -4.29 -22.44 11.51
C ASN A 289 -5.79 -22.14 11.55
N GLU A 290 -6.63 -23.17 11.58
CA GLU A 290 -8.09 -23.03 11.71
C GLU A 290 -8.46 -22.40 13.06
N ILE A 291 -7.86 -22.89 14.16
CA ILE A 291 -8.08 -22.34 15.51
C ILE A 291 -7.63 -20.87 15.58
N ARG A 292 -6.48 -20.54 14.97
CA ARG A 292 -5.96 -19.17 14.95
C ARG A 292 -6.84 -18.23 14.12
N LEU A 293 -7.31 -18.65 12.94
CA LEU A 293 -8.21 -17.85 12.12
C LEU A 293 -9.56 -17.64 12.81
N THR A 294 -10.07 -18.66 13.49
CA THR A 294 -11.27 -18.53 14.32
C THR A 294 -11.06 -17.47 15.40
N GLY A 295 -9.93 -17.49 16.12
CA GLY A 295 -9.61 -16.49 17.12
C GLY A 295 -9.45 -15.07 16.57
N VAL A 296 -8.80 -14.89 15.41
CA VAL A 296 -8.67 -13.58 14.75
C VAL A 296 -10.03 -13.07 14.26
N ARG A 297 -10.85 -13.95 13.68
CA ARG A 297 -12.23 -13.62 13.29
C ARG A 297 -13.04 -13.15 14.48
N GLU A 298 -12.99 -13.88 15.60
CA GLU A 298 -13.69 -13.47 16.83
C GLU A 298 -13.19 -12.14 17.38
N TYR A 299 -11.88 -11.88 17.30
CA TYR A 299 -11.31 -10.58 17.65
C TYR A 299 -11.88 -9.45 16.79
N PHE A 300 -11.90 -9.62 15.46
CA PHE A 300 -12.46 -8.63 14.55
C PHE A 300 -13.96 -8.44 14.73
N LEU A 301 -14.74 -9.51 14.95
CA LEU A 301 -16.18 -9.40 15.22
C LEU A 301 -16.49 -8.70 16.55
N LYS A 302 -15.58 -8.75 17.54
CA LYS A 302 -15.73 -7.95 18.77
C LYS A 302 -15.54 -6.45 18.50
N GLN A 303 -14.63 -6.09 17.60
CA GLN A 303 -14.34 -4.70 17.25
C GLN A 303 -15.35 -4.15 16.23
N TYR A 304 -15.83 -5.00 15.31
CA TYR A 304 -16.82 -4.68 14.27
C TYR A 304 -17.99 -5.68 14.32
N PRO A 305 -18.95 -5.51 15.25
CA PRO A 305 -20.05 -6.46 15.44
C PRO A 305 -20.96 -6.62 14.23
N ASP A 306 -21.07 -5.58 13.40
CA ASP A 306 -21.92 -5.56 12.21
C ASP A 306 -21.19 -6.07 10.95
N ALA A 307 -19.90 -6.39 11.05
CA ALA A 307 -19.12 -6.86 9.90
C ALA A 307 -19.46 -8.33 9.56
N ASN A 308 -19.68 -8.60 8.28
CA ASN A 308 -19.82 -9.96 7.79
C ASN A 308 -18.45 -10.56 7.50
N ILE A 309 -17.96 -11.42 8.40
CA ILE A 309 -16.61 -11.99 8.33
C ILE A 309 -16.67 -13.52 8.36
N THR A 310 -16.09 -14.16 7.35
CA THR A 310 -15.79 -15.60 7.30
C THR A 310 -14.28 -15.81 7.25
N HIS A 311 -13.84 -17.05 7.43
CA HIS A 311 -12.43 -17.39 7.33
C HIS A 311 -12.23 -18.69 6.56
N THR A 312 -11.13 -18.78 5.82
CA THR A 312 -10.73 -19.96 5.03
C THR A 312 -9.23 -20.22 5.17
N VAL A 313 -8.84 -21.44 5.54
CA VAL A 313 -7.45 -21.89 5.43
C VAL A 313 -7.20 -22.42 4.02
N LEU A 314 -6.23 -21.84 3.32
CA LEU A 314 -5.75 -22.33 2.04
C LEU A 314 -4.64 -23.35 2.27
N ALA A 315 -4.73 -24.50 1.60
CA ALA A 315 -3.74 -25.56 1.69
C ALA A 315 -2.37 -25.15 1.11
N ASP A 316 -1.28 -25.60 1.74
CA ASP A 316 0.13 -25.33 1.39
C ASP A 316 0.61 -25.92 0.05
N GLY A 317 -0.32 -26.36 -0.80
CA GLY A 317 0.01 -26.96 -2.10
C GLY A 317 0.58 -25.91 -3.07
N ASP A 318 0.10 -25.94 -4.31
CA ASP A 318 0.36 -24.82 -5.20
C ASP A 318 -0.46 -23.61 -4.71
N LEU A 319 0.20 -22.71 -3.98
CA LEU A 319 -0.39 -21.49 -3.44
C LEU A 319 -1.22 -20.74 -4.49
N LEU A 320 -0.74 -20.71 -5.73
CA LEU A 320 -1.38 -19.95 -6.80
C LEU A 320 -2.70 -20.61 -7.17
N LEU A 321 -2.70 -21.93 -7.38
CA LEU A 321 -3.92 -22.69 -7.63
C LEU A 321 -4.89 -22.61 -6.44
N ALA A 322 -4.38 -22.55 -5.21
CA ALA A 322 -5.20 -22.39 -4.02
C ALA A 322 -5.89 -21.03 -3.99
N ILE A 323 -5.17 -19.93 -4.26
CA ILE A 323 -5.74 -18.58 -4.35
C ILE A 323 -6.70 -18.48 -5.53
N GLU A 324 -6.35 -18.99 -6.72
CA GLU A 324 -7.22 -18.96 -7.90
C GLU A 324 -8.52 -19.73 -7.66
N LYS A 325 -8.41 -20.92 -7.07
CA LYS A 325 -9.57 -21.71 -6.68
C LYS A 325 -10.44 -20.95 -5.68
N PHE A 326 -9.82 -20.36 -4.67
CA PHE A 326 -10.54 -19.56 -3.68
C PHE A 326 -11.23 -18.33 -4.29
N VAL A 327 -10.54 -17.57 -5.14
CA VAL A 327 -11.11 -16.41 -5.85
C VAL A 327 -12.30 -16.82 -6.70
N ARG A 328 -12.22 -17.95 -7.40
CA ARG A 328 -13.32 -18.47 -8.22
C ARG A 328 -14.46 -19.04 -7.38
N ASP A 329 -14.17 -19.87 -6.39
CA ASP A 329 -15.17 -20.61 -5.64
C ASP A 329 -15.97 -19.67 -4.72
N GLU A 330 -15.30 -18.69 -4.08
CA GLU A 330 -15.91 -17.66 -3.22
C GLU A 330 -16.33 -16.39 -3.98
N GLN A 331 -16.13 -16.35 -5.31
CA GLN A 331 -16.43 -15.19 -6.16
C GLN A 331 -15.81 -13.89 -5.61
N ILE A 332 -14.52 -13.93 -5.28
CA ILE A 332 -13.80 -12.80 -4.72
C ILE A 332 -13.67 -11.69 -5.77
N ASP A 333 -14.18 -10.51 -5.42
CA ASP A 333 -14.14 -9.31 -6.25
C ASP A 333 -12.84 -8.52 -6.05
N MET A 334 -12.22 -8.60 -4.87
CA MET A 334 -10.97 -7.89 -4.55
C MET A 334 -10.16 -8.66 -3.52
N ILE A 335 -8.83 -8.58 -3.62
CA ILE A 335 -7.91 -9.13 -2.60
C ILE A 335 -7.21 -7.98 -1.89
N ALA A 336 -7.33 -7.93 -0.56
CA ALA A 336 -6.64 -7.04 0.34
C ALA A 336 -5.51 -7.76 1.09
N LEU A 337 -4.33 -7.15 1.19
CA LEU A 337 -3.17 -7.74 1.87
C LEU A 337 -2.18 -6.67 2.37
N SER A 338 -1.42 -6.97 3.43
CA SER A 338 -0.35 -6.09 3.92
C SER A 338 0.97 -6.29 3.14
N THR A 339 1.76 -5.22 2.95
CA THR A 339 3.08 -5.24 2.29
C THR A 339 4.09 -6.21 2.90
N TYR A 340 3.93 -6.57 4.17
CA TYR A 340 4.79 -7.58 4.82
C TYR A 340 4.60 -8.99 4.25
N ARG A 341 3.59 -9.20 3.41
CA ARG A 341 3.40 -10.41 2.60
C ARG A 341 4.35 -10.43 1.40
N ARG A 342 5.63 -10.13 1.63
CA ARG A 342 6.71 -10.07 0.63
C ARG A 342 6.78 -11.33 -0.22
N ASN A 343 6.46 -12.51 0.34
CA ASN A 343 6.46 -13.76 -0.44
C ASN A 343 5.32 -13.83 -1.47
N ILE A 344 4.14 -13.31 -1.14
CA ILE A 344 3.00 -13.22 -2.07
C ILE A 344 3.30 -12.14 -3.10
N LEU A 345 3.72 -10.96 -2.64
CA LEU A 345 4.03 -9.83 -3.50
C LEU A 345 5.21 -10.09 -4.44
N ALA A 346 6.32 -10.65 -3.94
CA ALA A 346 7.47 -11.00 -4.76
C ALA A 346 7.11 -12.04 -5.82
N ARG A 347 6.17 -12.95 -5.53
CA ARG A 347 5.65 -13.88 -6.54
C ARG A 347 4.88 -13.12 -7.63
N MET A 348 4.02 -12.17 -7.24
CA MET A 348 3.20 -11.36 -8.15
C MET A 348 3.99 -10.33 -8.97
N PHE A 349 5.13 -9.84 -8.45
CA PHE A 349 5.86 -8.72 -9.02
C PHE A 349 7.19 -9.12 -9.67
N ASN A 350 7.68 -10.35 -9.46
CA ASN A 350 8.94 -10.81 -10.03
C ASN A 350 8.74 -11.54 -11.37
N PRO A 351 9.26 -11.02 -12.50
CA PRO A 351 9.10 -11.62 -13.83
C PRO A 351 9.62 -13.05 -13.96
N SER A 352 10.65 -13.42 -13.19
CA SER A 352 11.26 -14.76 -13.23
C SER A 352 10.44 -15.82 -12.51
N ILE A 353 9.58 -15.40 -11.56
CA ILE A 353 8.68 -16.26 -10.79
C ILE A 353 7.26 -16.21 -11.39
N ALA A 354 6.87 -15.07 -11.94
CA ALA A 354 5.55 -14.83 -12.50
C ALA A 354 5.26 -15.55 -13.82
N ARG A 355 6.29 -15.98 -14.57
CA ARG A 355 6.12 -16.75 -15.81
C ARG A 355 5.36 -18.08 -15.67
N LYS A 356 5.07 -18.54 -14.45
CA LYS A 356 4.24 -19.71 -14.13
C LYS A 356 2.89 -19.35 -13.49
N MET A 357 2.56 -18.06 -13.39
CA MET A 357 1.32 -17.58 -12.80
C MET A 357 0.25 -17.44 -13.88
N LEU A 358 -0.73 -18.34 -13.87
CA LEU A 358 -1.98 -18.15 -14.61
C LEU A 358 -2.94 -17.27 -13.78
N PHE A 359 -2.46 -16.10 -13.32
CA PHE A 359 -3.37 -15.09 -12.82
C PHE A 359 -4.24 -14.64 -13.99
N HIS A 360 -5.47 -15.16 -14.07
CA HIS A 360 -6.55 -14.43 -14.71
C HIS A 360 -6.72 -13.13 -13.92
N THR A 361 -6.13 -12.09 -14.48
CA THR A 361 -5.55 -10.90 -13.85
C THR A 361 -6.62 -9.85 -13.53
N ASP A 362 -7.85 -10.29 -13.29
CA ASP A 362 -9.05 -9.44 -13.36
C ASP A 362 -9.52 -8.97 -11.97
N THR A 363 -8.82 -9.40 -10.91
CA THR A 363 -9.13 -9.08 -9.52
C THR A 363 -8.24 -7.95 -9.01
N PRO A 364 -8.80 -6.78 -8.65
CA PRO A 364 -8.09 -5.69 -8.00
C PRO A 364 -7.36 -6.11 -6.72
N LEU A 365 -6.27 -5.40 -6.45
CA LEU A 365 -5.43 -5.61 -5.28
C LEU A 365 -5.40 -4.36 -4.43
N LEU A 366 -5.80 -4.49 -3.17
CA LEU A 366 -5.65 -3.45 -2.16
C LEU A 366 -4.46 -3.81 -1.27
N VAL A 367 -3.37 -3.07 -1.40
CA VAL A 367 -2.17 -3.31 -0.59
C VAL A 367 -2.10 -2.27 0.53
N MET A 368 -2.05 -2.78 1.77
CA MET A 368 -2.00 -2.00 3.01
C MET A 368 -0.55 -1.91 3.54
N HIS A 369 -0.21 -0.81 4.20
CA HIS A 369 1.18 -0.53 4.62
C HIS A 369 1.38 -0.44 6.14
N ALA A 370 0.34 -0.77 6.90
CA ALA A 370 0.33 -0.86 8.36
C ALA A 370 1.16 -2.02 8.93
#